data_AF-A0A3D5NNC7-F1
#
_entry.id   AF-A0A3D5NNC7-F1
#
_cell.length_a   1.000
_cell.length_b   1.000
_cell.length_c   1.000
_cell.angle_alpha   90.00
_cell.angle_beta   90.00
_cell.angle_gamma   90.00
#
_symmetry.space_group_name_H-M   'P 1'
#
loop_
_entity.id
_entity.type
_entity.pdbx_description
1 polymer ?
#
loop_
_entity_poly.entity_id
_entity_poly.type
_entity_poly.pdbx_seq_one_letter_code
_entity_poly.pdbx_strand_id
1 'polypeptide(L)'
;MAQLNQLFIWIFEQLKTVVELFVTEPGNQWGLTIVLFTILFNILMLPINLKQMTTMRKQQALQPEVAKIQAKYKNDPQKLQEMQMKLYKENNVNMFGGCLPLLITYPIFIAMFGVFRQLVADGKLTGMRFTPLIPDLAANHNIILSILSVGTMLLSTYITSLKMKGQDNPAAASANRMQYMMAALFGWITYTSNSALGLYWVTGNAFRVIQGLILNNIDKKKSEKVIK
;
A
#
# COMPACT_ATOMS: atom_id res chain seq x y z
N MET A 1 -17.60 -4.29 -11.77
CA MET A 1 -17.30 -3.07 -10.99
C MET A 1 -18.51 -2.55 -10.22
N ALA A 2 -19.66 -2.30 -10.86
CA ALA A 2 -20.87 -1.81 -10.16
C ALA A 2 -21.29 -2.68 -8.95
N GLN A 3 -21.32 -4.01 -9.10
CA GLN A 3 -21.66 -4.93 -8.00
C GLN A 3 -20.66 -4.87 -6.82
N LEU A 4 -19.37 -4.71 -7.11
CA LEU A 4 -18.34 -4.60 -6.07
C LEU A 4 -18.47 -3.28 -5.29
N ASN A 5 -18.76 -2.18 -6.00
CA ASN A 5 -19.00 -0.89 -5.37
C ASN A 5 -20.24 -0.96 -4.45
N GLN A 6 -21.33 -1.57 -4.91
CA GLN A 6 -22.55 -1.73 -4.12
C GLN A 6 -22.31 -2.58 -2.87
N LEU A 7 -21.56 -3.69 -3.00
CA LEU A 7 -21.15 -4.49 -1.85
C LEU A 7 -20.35 -3.65 -0.84
N PHE A 8 -19.39 -2.85 -1.32
CA PHE A 8 -18.56 -2.03 -0.44
C PHE A 8 -19.36 -0.89 0.22
N ILE A 9 -20.29 -0.26 -0.48
CA ILE A 9 -21.22 0.73 0.11
C ILE A 9 -22.03 0.06 1.21
N TRP A 10 -22.62 -1.11 0.94
CA TRP A 10 -23.40 -1.83 1.94
C TRP A 10 -22.56 -2.16 3.18
N ILE A 11 -21.35 -2.71 3.02
CA ILE A 11 -20.43 -2.97 4.15
C ILE A 11 -20.11 -1.68 4.90
N PHE A 12 -19.86 -0.59 4.17
CA PHE A 12 -19.50 0.70 4.74
C PHE A 12 -20.64 1.27 5.59
N GLU A 13 -21.88 1.19 5.11
CA GLU A 13 -23.06 1.64 5.85
C GLU A 13 -23.30 0.80 7.11
N GLN A 14 -23.15 -0.54 7.03
CA GLN A 14 -23.24 -1.39 8.22
C GLN A 14 -22.19 -1.03 9.27
N LEU A 15 -20.95 -0.78 8.83
CA LEU A 15 -19.89 -0.35 9.73
C LEU A 15 -20.20 1.01 10.35
N LYS A 16 -20.76 1.94 9.58
CA LYS A 16 -21.18 3.25 10.09
C LYS A 16 -22.22 3.11 11.19
N THR A 17 -23.25 2.28 11.02
CA THR A 17 -24.27 2.02 12.04
C THR A 17 -23.64 1.54 13.35
N VAL A 18 -22.60 0.70 13.29
CA VAL A 18 -21.87 0.29 14.49
C VAL A 18 -21.12 1.46 15.13
N VAL A 19 -20.48 2.32 14.34
CA VAL A 19 -19.76 3.51 14.84
C VAL A 19 -20.72 4.51 15.49
N GLU A 20 -21.91 4.70 14.94
CA GLU A 20 -22.96 5.57 15.47
C GLU A 20 -23.36 5.22 16.91
N LEU A 21 -23.28 3.94 17.30
CA LEU A 21 -23.58 3.49 18.66
C LEU A 21 -22.60 4.07 19.70
N PHE A 22 -21.39 4.42 19.27
CA PHE A 22 -20.33 4.91 20.15
C PHE A 22 -20.01 6.39 19.94
N VAL A 23 -20.48 7.01 18.85
CA VAL A 23 -20.08 8.34 18.41
C VAL A 23 -21.27 9.12 17.89
N THR A 24 -21.55 10.27 18.50
CA THR A 24 -22.69 11.13 18.17
C THR A 24 -22.39 12.15 17.07
N GLU A 25 -21.15 12.65 17.02
CA GLU A 25 -20.73 13.67 16.06
C GLU A 25 -20.73 13.14 14.60
N PRO A 26 -21.52 13.70 13.68
CA PRO A 26 -21.70 13.14 12.33
C PRO A 26 -20.40 12.99 11.54
N GLY A 27 -19.51 13.98 11.62
CA GLY A 27 -18.23 13.92 10.92
C GLY A 27 -17.26 12.88 11.51
N ASN A 28 -17.34 12.63 12.82
CA ASN A 28 -16.60 11.55 13.46
C ASN A 28 -17.15 10.18 13.09
N GLN A 29 -18.46 10.03 12.94
CA GLN A 29 -19.06 8.79 12.45
C GLN A 29 -18.49 8.41 11.08
N TRP A 30 -18.52 9.34 10.12
CA TRP A 30 -17.99 9.09 8.78
C TRP A 30 -16.48 8.87 8.78
N GLY A 31 -15.73 9.75 9.44
CA GLY A 31 -14.26 9.66 9.48
C GLY A 31 -13.75 8.37 10.13
N LEU A 32 -14.33 7.98 11.28
CA LEU A 32 -13.97 6.73 11.95
C LEU A 32 -14.42 5.50 11.17
N THR A 33 -15.55 5.57 10.46
CA THR A 33 -15.97 4.48 9.56
C THR A 33 -14.93 4.25 8.47
N ILE A 34 -14.40 5.32 7.85
CA ILE A 34 -13.31 5.21 6.85
C ILE A 34 -12.07 4.55 7.47
N VAL A 35 -11.66 5.02 8.65
CA VAL A 35 -10.47 4.49 9.34
C VAL A 35 -10.64 3.01 9.70
N LEU A 36 -11.76 2.65 10.33
CA LEU A 36 -12.07 1.29 10.75
C LEU A 36 -12.19 0.34 9.55
N PHE A 37 -12.88 0.75 8.49
CA PHE A 37 -12.99 -0.03 7.26
C PHE A 37 -11.60 -0.34 6.71
N THR A 38 -10.75 0.69 6.63
CA THR A 38 -9.38 0.56 6.12
C THR A 38 -8.56 -0.43 6.96
N ILE A 39 -8.63 -0.32 8.29
CA ILE A 39 -7.89 -1.20 9.20
C ILE A 39 -8.40 -2.65 9.08
N LEU A 40 -9.71 -2.87 9.14
CA LEU A 40 -10.32 -4.20 9.03
C LEU A 40 -9.95 -4.85 7.70
N PHE A 41 -10.05 -4.11 6.60
CA PHE A 41 -9.68 -4.59 5.29
C PHE A 41 -8.20 -5.00 5.22
N ASN A 42 -7.29 -4.18 5.79
CA ASN A 42 -5.87 -4.52 5.82
C ASN A 42 -5.54 -5.72 6.71
N ILE A 43 -6.28 -5.92 7.82
CA ILE A 43 -6.17 -7.12 8.66
C ILE A 43 -6.62 -8.37 7.89
N LEU A 44 -7.74 -8.29 7.16
CA LEU A 44 -8.20 -9.39 6.31
C LEU A 44 -7.21 -9.74 5.20
N MET A 45 -6.54 -8.74 4.64
CA MET A 45 -5.50 -8.92 3.62
C MET A 45 -4.12 -9.29 4.18
N LEU A 46 -3.94 -9.25 5.50
CA LEU A 46 -2.68 -9.54 6.16
C LEU A 46 -2.03 -10.87 5.75
N PRO A 47 -2.72 -12.04 5.74
CA PRO A 47 -2.11 -13.30 5.35
C PRO A 47 -1.61 -13.31 3.89
N ILE A 48 -2.35 -12.64 3.00
CA ILE A 48 -1.96 -12.49 1.59
C ILE A 48 -0.71 -11.62 1.48
N ASN A 49 -0.72 -10.46 2.15
CA ASN A 49 0.41 -9.53 2.19
C ASN A 49 1.68 -10.18 2.76
N LEU A 50 1.55 -11.00 3.81
CA LEU A 50 2.68 -11.73 4.39
C LEU A 50 3.28 -12.74 3.40
N LYS A 51 2.45 -13.51 2.69
CA LYS A 51 2.91 -14.43 1.63
C LYS A 51 3.63 -13.68 0.50
N GLN A 52 3.11 -12.51 0.10
CA GLN A 52 3.75 -11.65 -0.90
C GLN A 52 5.12 -11.16 -0.43
N MET A 53 5.24 -10.72 0.83
CA MET A 53 6.52 -10.32 1.42
C MET A 53 7.54 -11.46 1.44
N THR A 54 7.12 -12.70 1.75
CA THR A 54 8.00 -13.88 1.68
C THR A 54 8.54 -14.09 0.27
N THR A 55 7.70 -13.98 -0.76
CA THR A 55 8.15 -14.09 -2.16
C THR A 55 9.14 -12.98 -2.52
N MET A 56 8.89 -11.74 -2.10
CA MET A 56 9.83 -10.63 -2.31
C MET A 56 11.17 -10.88 -1.62
N ARG A 57 11.21 -11.42 -0.39
CA ARG A 57 12.47 -11.77 0.29
C ARG A 57 13.25 -12.85 -0.46
N LYS A 58 12.58 -13.85 -1.03
CA LYS A 58 13.24 -14.87 -1.87
C LYS A 58 13.81 -14.27 -3.15
N GLN A 59 13.08 -13.37 -3.81
CA GLN A 59 13.61 -12.63 -4.97
C GLN A 59 14.84 -11.80 -4.59
N GLN A 60 14.82 -11.14 -3.42
CA GLN A 60 15.95 -10.38 -2.90
C GLN A 60 17.18 -11.27 -2.67
N ALA A 61 17.01 -12.47 -2.12
CA ALA A 61 18.10 -13.42 -1.91
C ALA A 61 18.77 -13.86 -3.23
N LEU A 62 18.05 -13.82 -4.36
CA LEU A 62 18.58 -14.17 -5.69
C LEU A 62 19.21 -13.00 -6.44
N GLN A 63 19.06 -11.76 -5.97
CA GLN A 63 19.67 -10.57 -6.58
C GLN A 63 21.19 -10.67 -6.88
N PRO A 64 22.04 -11.27 -6.03
CA PRO A 64 23.46 -11.45 -6.37
C PRO A 64 23.68 -12.34 -7.61
N GLU A 65 22.90 -13.41 -7.78
CA GLU A 65 22.99 -14.27 -8.96
C GLU A 65 22.42 -13.57 -10.21
N VAL A 66 21.33 -12.80 -10.02
CA VAL A 66 20.79 -11.94 -11.08
C VAL A 66 21.84 -10.92 -11.55
N ALA A 67 22.60 -10.31 -10.64
CA ALA A 67 23.66 -9.37 -11.00
C ALA A 67 24.79 -10.03 -11.82
N LYS A 68 25.18 -11.27 -11.49
CA LYS A 68 26.16 -12.04 -12.29
C LYS A 68 25.63 -12.32 -13.71
N ILE A 69 24.35 -12.70 -13.84
CA ILE A 69 23.71 -12.91 -15.14
C ILE A 69 23.69 -11.60 -15.94
N GLN A 70 23.34 -10.48 -15.31
CA GLN A 70 23.33 -9.16 -15.96
C GLN A 70 24.73 -8.75 -16.45
N ALA A 71 25.78 -8.99 -15.66
CA ALA A 71 27.15 -8.73 -16.08
C ALA A 71 27.57 -9.62 -17.26
N LYS A 72 27.19 -10.90 -17.26
CA LYS A 72 27.56 -11.88 -18.29
C LYS A 72 26.85 -11.66 -19.63
N TYR A 73 25.59 -11.25 -19.61
CA TYR A 73 24.74 -11.10 -20.81
C TYR A 73 24.38 -9.63 -21.11
N LYS A 74 25.21 -8.68 -20.70
CA LYS A 74 24.95 -7.23 -20.87
C LYS A 74 24.63 -6.83 -22.33
N ASN A 75 25.21 -7.52 -23.30
CA ASN A 75 25.05 -7.25 -24.73
C ASN A 75 23.98 -8.11 -25.40
N ASP A 76 23.30 -9.00 -24.67
CA ASP A 76 22.27 -9.91 -25.18
C ASP A 76 21.03 -9.87 -24.28
N PRO A 77 20.11 -8.90 -24.52
CA PRO A 77 18.93 -8.70 -23.70
C PRO A 77 17.98 -9.92 -23.69
N GLN A 78 17.90 -10.65 -24.81
CA GLN A 78 17.05 -11.83 -24.92
C GLN A 78 17.56 -12.94 -24.01
N LYS A 79 18.86 -13.23 -24.08
CA LYS A 79 19.49 -14.27 -23.26
C LYS A 79 19.56 -13.88 -21.78
N LEU A 80 19.71 -12.59 -21.50
CA LEU A 80 19.62 -12.05 -20.14
C LEU A 80 18.23 -12.32 -19.53
N GLN A 81 17.15 -12.04 -20.27
CA GLN A 81 15.79 -12.29 -19.79
C GLN A 81 15.51 -13.79 -19.61
N GLU A 82 15.96 -14.62 -20.54
CA GLU A 82 15.83 -16.08 -20.48
C GLU A 82 16.53 -16.65 -19.24
N MET A 83 17.79 -16.28 -19.01
CA MET A 83 18.58 -16.78 -17.88
C MET A 83 18.04 -16.28 -16.53
N GLN A 84 17.54 -15.04 -16.45
CA GLN A 84 16.86 -14.55 -15.25
C GLN A 84 15.58 -15.34 -14.97
N MET A 85 14.75 -15.59 -15.99
CA MET A 85 13.55 -16.42 -15.83
C MET A 85 13.89 -17.83 -15.37
N LYS A 86 14.94 -18.43 -15.95
CA LYS A 86 15.41 -19.78 -15.60
C LYS A 86 15.88 -19.83 -14.14
N LEU A 87 16.68 -18.87 -13.69
CA LEU A 87 17.13 -18.75 -12.30
C LEU A 87 15.96 -18.68 -11.32
N TYR A 88 14.95 -17.83 -11.61
CA TYR A 88 13.77 -17.71 -10.75
C TYR A 88 12.94 -19.01 -10.71
N LYS A 89 12.78 -19.69 -11.86
CA LYS A 89 12.07 -20.98 -11.94
C LYS A 89 12.78 -22.09 -11.16
N GLU A 90 14.10 -22.23 -11.33
CA GLU A 90 14.92 -23.22 -10.62
C GLU A 90 14.87 -23.05 -9.10
N ASN A 91 14.74 -21.79 -8.63
CA ASN A 91 14.63 -21.48 -7.21
C ASN A 91 13.17 -21.43 -6.69
N ASN A 92 12.19 -21.85 -7.49
CA ASN A 92 10.76 -21.83 -7.14
C ASN A 92 10.26 -20.44 -6.69
N VAL A 93 10.78 -19.38 -7.31
CA VAL A 93 10.40 -18.00 -7.04
C VAL A 93 9.55 -17.47 -8.19
N ASN A 94 8.30 -17.12 -7.90
CA ASN A 94 7.43 -16.51 -8.91
C ASN A 94 7.82 -15.04 -9.12
N MET A 95 8.23 -14.68 -10.34
CA MET A 95 8.59 -13.31 -10.71
C MET A 95 7.41 -12.33 -10.60
N PHE A 96 6.18 -12.80 -10.87
CA PHE A 96 4.95 -12.01 -10.71
C PHE A 96 4.54 -11.81 -9.26
N GLY A 97 5.16 -12.51 -8.30
CA GLY A 97 4.89 -12.31 -6.88
C GLY A 97 5.18 -10.89 -6.38
N GLY A 98 6.05 -10.14 -7.08
CA GLY A 98 6.38 -8.75 -6.77
C GLY A 98 5.37 -7.72 -7.27
N CYS A 99 4.63 -8.01 -8.36
CA CYS A 99 3.57 -7.13 -8.88
C CYS A 99 2.16 -7.55 -8.42
N LEU A 100 2.03 -8.73 -7.81
CA LEU A 100 0.78 -9.22 -7.23
C LEU A 100 0.10 -8.25 -6.24
N PRO A 101 0.83 -7.48 -5.40
CA PRO A 101 0.21 -6.46 -4.55
C PRO A 101 -0.55 -5.41 -5.37
N LEU A 102 -0.01 -5.00 -6.53
CA LEU A 102 -0.64 -4.02 -7.41
C LEU A 102 -1.94 -4.57 -8.01
N LEU A 103 -1.92 -5.82 -8.49
CA LEU A 103 -3.08 -6.46 -9.11
C LEU A 103 -4.26 -6.61 -8.15
N ILE A 104 -4.01 -6.88 -6.87
CA ILE A 104 -5.06 -6.98 -5.85
C ILE A 104 -5.47 -5.59 -5.37
N THR A 105 -4.52 -4.70 -5.10
CA THR A 105 -4.80 -3.37 -4.53
C THR A 105 -5.55 -2.49 -5.53
N TYR A 106 -5.28 -2.60 -6.83
CA TYR A 106 -5.82 -1.69 -7.84
C TYR A 106 -7.35 -1.79 -8.02
N PRO A 107 -7.98 -2.97 -8.19
CA PRO A 107 -9.45 -3.09 -8.25
C PRO A 107 -10.15 -2.55 -6.99
N ILE A 108 -9.56 -2.79 -5.82
CA ILE A 108 -10.08 -2.33 -4.53
C ILE A 108 -9.99 -0.81 -4.42
N PHE A 109 -8.88 -0.23 -4.88
CA PHE A 109 -8.72 1.22 -4.95
C PHE A 109 -9.79 1.86 -5.85
N ILE A 110 -10.02 1.32 -7.06
CA ILE A 110 -11.08 1.82 -7.95
C ILE A 110 -12.45 1.69 -7.30
N ALA A 111 -12.72 0.56 -6.63
CA ALA A 111 -13.99 0.37 -5.95
C ALA A 111 -14.21 1.44 -4.88
N MET A 112 -13.21 1.67 -4.03
CA MET A 112 -13.30 2.67 -2.96
C MET A 112 -13.36 4.10 -3.47
N PHE A 113 -12.65 4.39 -4.55
CA PHE A 113 -12.77 5.65 -5.27
C PHE A 113 -14.21 5.90 -5.74
N GLY A 114 -14.87 4.86 -6.29
CA GLY A 114 -16.27 4.91 -6.67
C GLY A 114 -17.20 5.12 -5.48
N VAL A 115 -17.00 4.39 -4.38
CA VAL A 115 -17.79 4.54 -3.14
C VAL A 115 -17.72 5.97 -2.60
N PHE A 116 -16.53 6.52 -2.40
CA PHE A 116 -16.42 7.87 -1.84
C PHE A 116 -16.96 8.94 -2.78
N ARG A 117 -16.78 8.79 -4.10
CA ARG A 117 -17.41 9.70 -5.06
C ARG A 117 -18.93 9.65 -4.98
N GLN A 118 -19.51 8.47 -4.86
CA GLN A 118 -20.95 8.31 -4.72
C GLN A 118 -21.46 8.91 -3.40
N LEU A 119 -20.79 8.65 -2.28
CA LEU A 119 -21.16 9.23 -0.98
C LEU A 119 -21.06 10.77 -0.97
N VAL A 120 -20.10 11.35 -1.69
CA VAL A 120 -20.04 12.81 -1.91
C VAL A 120 -21.20 13.29 -2.79
N ALA A 121 -21.50 12.60 -3.88
CA ALA A 121 -22.59 12.96 -4.79
C ALA A 121 -23.96 12.89 -4.10
N ASP A 122 -24.15 11.93 -3.18
CA ASP A 122 -25.34 11.77 -2.36
C ASP A 122 -25.43 12.82 -1.22
N GLY A 123 -24.44 13.71 -1.09
CA GLY A 123 -24.37 14.73 -0.04
C GLY A 123 -24.04 14.18 1.36
N LYS A 124 -23.78 12.87 1.50
CA LYS A 124 -23.55 12.20 2.77
C LYS A 124 -22.26 12.65 3.47
N LEU A 125 -21.27 13.13 2.73
CA LEU A 125 -19.96 13.55 3.24
C LEU A 125 -19.76 15.07 3.26
N THR A 126 -20.67 15.84 2.66
CA THR A 126 -20.52 17.30 2.51
C THR A 126 -20.67 18.00 3.86
N GLY A 127 -19.71 18.85 4.22
CA GLY A 127 -19.70 19.54 5.51
C GLY A 127 -19.35 18.64 6.70
N MET A 128 -18.97 17.38 6.46
CA MET A 128 -18.65 16.43 7.52
C MET A 128 -17.20 16.66 7.98
N ARG A 129 -17.03 17.43 9.05
CA ARG A 129 -15.73 17.68 9.69
C ARG A 129 -15.30 16.49 10.56
N PHE A 130 -14.13 15.92 10.28
CA PHE A 130 -13.60 14.81 11.08
C PHE A 130 -12.51 15.25 12.07
N THR A 131 -11.53 16.01 11.62
CA THR A 131 -10.42 16.48 12.46
C THR A 131 -10.04 17.91 12.08
N PRO A 132 -9.21 18.62 12.86
CA PRO A 132 -8.65 19.90 12.42
C PRO A 132 -7.88 19.80 11.08
N LEU A 133 -7.34 18.62 10.75
CA LEU A 133 -6.63 18.36 9.50
C LEU A 133 -7.59 18.04 8.33
N ILE A 134 -8.84 17.69 8.65
CA ILE A 134 -9.88 17.27 7.71
C ILE A 134 -11.16 18.04 8.03
N PRO A 135 -11.22 19.32 7.60
CA PRO A 135 -12.36 20.19 7.89
C PRO A 135 -13.64 19.76 7.16
N ASP A 136 -13.52 19.06 6.03
CA ASP A 136 -14.64 18.50 5.27
C ASP A 136 -14.17 17.23 4.53
N LEU A 137 -14.87 16.11 4.74
CA LEU A 137 -14.60 14.83 4.09
C LEU A 137 -14.88 14.85 2.57
N ALA A 138 -15.80 15.69 2.11
CA ALA A 138 -16.11 15.84 0.69
C ALA A 138 -15.16 16.80 -0.05
N ALA A 139 -14.45 17.67 0.68
CA ALA A 139 -13.58 18.67 0.06
C ALA A 139 -12.39 18.03 -0.66
N ASN A 140 -12.10 18.55 -1.86
CA ASN A 140 -10.88 18.26 -2.60
C ASN A 140 -9.75 19.20 -2.17
N HIS A 141 -8.54 18.98 -2.68
CA HIS A 141 -7.38 19.87 -2.46
C HIS A 141 -6.89 19.97 -1.02
N ASN A 142 -7.07 18.90 -0.22
CA ASN A 142 -6.49 18.82 1.11
C ASN A 142 -4.98 18.56 1.05
N ILE A 143 -4.19 19.64 1.15
CA ILE A 143 -2.73 19.63 1.08
C ILE A 143 -2.11 18.76 2.19
N ILE A 144 -2.69 18.78 3.40
CA ILE A 144 -2.17 18.03 4.54
C ILE A 144 -2.23 16.53 4.25
N LEU A 145 -3.37 16.03 3.75
CA LEU A 145 -3.52 14.63 3.37
C LEU A 145 -2.60 14.22 2.22
N SER A 146 -2.36 15.11 1.26
CA SER A 146 -1.42 14.87 0.17
C SER A 146 0.02 14.73 0.67
N ILE A 147 0.46 15.63 1.56
CA ILE A 147 1.80 15.56 2.17
C ILE A 147 1.94 14.29 3.01
N LEU A 148 0.93 13.94 3.81
CA LEU A 148 0.93 12.70 4.61
C LEU A 148 0.97 11.46 3.72
N SER A 149 0.27 11.47 2.58
CA SER A 149 0.29 10.38 1.60
C SER A 149 1.71 10.15 1.06
N VAL A 150 2.37 11.22 0.59
CA VAL A 150 3.75 11.15 0.09
C VAL A 150 4.70 10.72 1.20
N GLY A 151 4.64 11.38 2.37
CA GLY A 151 5.53 11.11 3.50
C GLY A 151 5.43 9.67 4.01
N THR A 152 4.21 9.13 4.13
CA THR A 152 4.00 7.74 4.56
C THR A 152 4.46 6.72 3.52
N MET A 153 4.29 6.99 2.22
CA MET A 153 4.82 6.12 1.16
C MET A 153 6.36 6.12 1.18
N LEU A 154 7.00 7.29 1.30
CA LEU A 154 8.45 7.39 1.39
C LEU A 154 9.00 6.68 2.65
N LEU A 155 8.31 6.81 3.78
CA LEU A 155 8.66 6.08 5.00
C LEU A 155 8.53 4.57 4.82
N SER A 156 7.45 4.10 4.19
CA SER A 156 7.25 2.68 3.88
C SER A 156 8.35 2.15 2.95
N THR A 157 8.74 2.93 1.93
CA THR A 157 9.88 2.65 1.05
C THR A 157 11.18 2.58 1.83
N TYR A 158 11.42 3.51 2.75
CA TYR A 158 12.61 3.51 3.59
C TYR A 158 12.68 2.25 4.45
N ILE A 159 11.62 1.90 5.18
CA ILE A 159 11.56 0.70 6.03
C ILE A 159 11.80 -0.58 5.21
N THR A 160 11.25 -0.64 3.99
CA THR A 160 11.42 -1.79 3.10
C THR A 160 12.82 -1.85 2.50
N SER A 161 13.40 -0.70 2.14
CA SER A 161 14.72 -0.59 1.53
C SER A 161 15.87 -0.70 2.52
N LEU A 162 15.64 -0.49 3.83
CA LEU A 162 16.62 -0.81 4.87
C LEU A 162 17.06 -2.28 4.84
N LYS A 163 16.21 -3.19 4.40
CA LYS A 163 16.55 -4.61 4.19
C LYS A 163 17.31 -4.89 2.89
N MET A 164 17.49 -3.87 2.05
CA MET A 164 18.14 -3.91 0.74
C MET A 164 19.47 -3.16 0.70
N LYS A 165 19.91 -2.58 1.83
CA LYS A 165 21.23 -1.94 1.94
C LYS A 165 22.32 -2.99 1.80
N GLY A 166 23.18 -2.84 0.79
CA GLY A 166 24.35 -3.70 0.57
C GLY A 166 24.69 -4.04 -0.88
N GLN A 167 23.98 -3.48 -1.86
CA GLN A 167 24.23 -3.79 -3.27
C GLN A 167 24.09 -2.52 -4.12
N ASP A 168 25.20 -2.02 -4.66
CA ASP A 168 25.23 -1.02 -5.75
C ASP A 168 24.70 -1.68 -7.02
N ASN A 169 23.38 -1.86 -7.09
CA ASN A 169 22.73 -2.66 -8.11
C ASN A 169 21.73 -1.78 -8.89
N PRO A 170 21.88 -1.60 -10.22
CA PRO A 170 20.98 -0.80 -11.04
C PRO A 170 19.50 -1.17 -10.92
N ALA A 171 19.21 -2.43 -10.60
CA ALA A 171 17.86 -2.93 -10.34
C ALA A 171 17.20 -2.29 -9.10
N ALA A 172 17.95 -2.05 -8.02
CA ALA A 172 17.46 -1.41 -6.81
C ALA A 172 17.19 0.09 -7.04
N ALA A 173 18.04 0.75 -7.81
CA ALA A 173 17.85 2.15 -8.21
C ALA A 173 16.59 2.32 -9.08
N SER A 174 16.34 1.39 -10.02
CA SER A 174 15.12 1.38 -10.84
C SER A 174 13.85 1.18 -9.99
N ALA A 175 13.90 0.23 -9.05
CA ALA A 175 12.79 -0.02 -8.12
C ALA A 175 12.47 1.20 -7.23
N ASN A 176 13.50 1.85 -6.67
CA ASN A 176 13.33 3.05 -5.85
C ASN A 176 12.78 4.22 -6.66
N ARG A 177 13.24 4.42 -7.91
CA ARG A 177 12.71 5.45 -8.81
C ARG A 177 11.23 5.25 -9.10
N MET A 178 10.81 4.02 -9.37
CA MET A 178 9.40 3.68 -9.57
C MET A 178 8.56 3.99 -8.33
N GLN A 179 9.09 3.70 -7.14
CA GLN A 179 8.40 4.02 -5.88
C GLN A 179 8.25 5.53 -5.63
N TYR A 180 9.27 6.34 -5.94
CA TYR A 180 9.16 7.80 -5.86
C TYR A 180 8.13 8.37 -6.83
N MET A 181 8.10 7.85 -8.06
CA MET A 181 7.08 8.23 -9.04
C MET A 181 5.68 7.87 -8.57
N MET A 182 5.49 6.68 -7.98
CA MET A 182 4.21 6.29 -7.38
C MET A 182 3.83 7.19 -6.19
N ALA A 183 4.78 7.55 -5.33
CA ALA A 183 4.51 8.46 -4.22
C ALA A 183 4.03 9.83 -4.74
N ALA A 184 4.68 10.38 -5.77
CA ALA A 184 4.25 11.64 -6.39
C ALA A 184 2.85 11.51 -7.03
N LEU A 185 2.59 10.43 -7.77
CA LEU A 185 1.29 10.16 -8.37
C LEU A 185 0.18 10.08 -7.33
N PHE A 186 0.40 9.35 -6.23
CA PHE A 186 -0.59 9.24 -5.16
C PHE A 186 -0.71 10.53 -4.33
N GLY A 187 0.36 11.32 -4.23
CA GLY A 187 0.27 12.70 -3.71
C GLY A 187 -0.67 13.55 -4.56
N TRP A 188 -0.55 13.49 -5.89
CA TRP A 188 -1.44 14.19 -6.81
C TRP A 188 -2.89 13.67 -6.75
N ILE A 189 -3.09 12.36 -6.74
CA ILE A 189 -4.42 11.75 -6.67
C ILE A 189 -5.12 12.14 -5.35
N THR A 190 -4.41 12.04 -4.22
CA THR A 190 -4.97 12.42 -2.92
C THR A 190 -5.22 13.91 -2.79
N TYR A 191 -4.44 14.75 -3.47
CA TYR A 191 -4.70 16.19 -3.56
C TYR A 191 -5.94 16.51 -4.42
N THR A 192 -6.11 15.86 -5.57
CA THR A 192 -7.20 16.18 -6.50
C THR A 192 -8.53 15.49 -6.17
N SER A 193 -8.50 14.49 -5.29
CA SER A 193 -9.69 13.75 -4.86
C SER A 193 -10.25 14.29 -3.54
N ASN A 194 -11.42 13.79 -3.14
CA ASN A 194 -12.03 14.15 -1.87
C ASN A 194 -11.18 13.68 -0.68
N SER A 195 -11.32 14.40 0.44
CA SER A 195 -10.58 14.13 1.67
C SER A 195 -10.89 12.76 2.27
N ALA A 196 -12.07 12.18 2.00
CA ALA A 196 -12.41 10.81 2.40
C ALA A 196 -11.48 9.77 1.75
N LEU A 197 -11.18 9.90 0.45
CA LEU A 197 -10.20 9.06 -0.23
C LEU A 197 -8.79 9.30 0.29
N GLY A 198 -8.43 10.56 0.54
CA GLY A 198 -7.13 10.91 1.13
C GLY A 198 -6.92 10.27 2.49
N LEU A 199 -7.94 10.31 3.36
CA LEU A 199 -7.95 9.67 4.68
C LEU A 199 -7.79 8.16 4.55
N TYR A 200 -8.60 7.51 3.70
CA TYR A 200 -8.49 6.07 3.42
C TYR A 200 -7.05 5.68 3.02
N TRP A 201 -6.43 6.45 2.12
CA TRP A 201 -5.09 6.16 1.64
C TRP A 201 -4.02 6.33 2.73
N VAL A 202 -4.06 7.44 3.48
CA VAL A 202 -3.11 7.72 4.56
C VAL A 202 -3.24 6.68 5.68
N THR A 203 -4.47 6.31 6.07
CA THR A 203 -4.70 5.25 7.06
C THR A 203 -4.12 3.90 6.59
N GLY A 204 -4.31 3.55 5.32
CA GLY A 204 -3.74 2.33 4.74
C GLY A 204 -2.21 2.33 4.76
N ASN A 205 -1.57 3.46 4.43
CA ASN A 205 -0.11 3.57 4.51
C ASN A 205 0.39 3.54 5.96
N ALA A 206 -0.30 4.20 6.89
CA ALA A 206 0.03 4.14 8.31
C ALA A 206 -0.01 2.69 8.82
N PHE A 207 -1.05 1.92 8.45
CA PHE A 207 -1.12 0.50 8.75
C PHE A 207 0.09 -0.27 8.22
N ARG A 208 0.46 -0.06 6.95
CA ARG A 208 1.63 -0.72 6.32
C ARG A 208 2.95 -0.36 7.01
N VAL A 209 3.14 0.90 7.39
CA VAL A 209 4.31 1.36 8.14
C VAL A 209 4.38 0.63 9.48
N ILE A 210 3.29 0.62 10.24
CA ILE A 210 3.19 -0.07 11.54
C ILE A 210 3.48 -1.57 11.36
N GLN A 211 2.87 -2.21 10.37
CA GLN A 211 3.10 -3.61 10.03
C GLN A 211 4.59 -3.87 9.71
N GLY A 212 5.20 -3.01 8.90
CA GLY A 212 6.62 -3.11 8.53
C GLY A 212 7.54 -3.02 9.75
N LEU A 213 7.28 -2.08 10.66
CA LEU A 213 8.03 -1.92 11.91
C LEU A 213 7.91 -3.14 12.83
N ILE A 214 6.69 -3.65 13.01
CA ILE A 214 6.44 -4.85 13.83
C ILE A 214 7.20 -6.06 13.27
N LEU A 215 7.07 -6.31 11.96
CA LEU A 215 7.74 -7.43 11.30
C LEU A 215 9.27 -7.31 11.37
N ASN A 216 9.81 -6.11 11.23
CA ASN A 216 11.24 -5.86 11.35
C ASN A 216 11.76 -6.18 12.76
N ASN A 217 11.02 -5.79 13.80
CA ASN A 217 11.37 -6.07 15.19
C ASN A 217 11.31 -7.58 15.50
N ILE A 218 10.34 -8.31 14.93
CA ILE A 218 10.25 -9.78 15.08
C ILE A 218 11.44 -10.47 14.41
N ASP A 219 11.79 -10.07 13.18
CA ASP A 219 12.94 -10.62 12.46
C ASP A 219 14.25 -10.40 13.25
N LYS A 220 14.48 -9.20 13.78
CA LYS A 220 15.66 -8.85 14.58
C LYS A 220 15.78 -9.70 15.86
N LYS A 221 14.69 -9.88 16.60
CA LYS A 221 14.67 -10.74 17.79
C LYS A 221 14.97 -12.21 17.47
N LYS A 222 14.53 -12.71 16.31
CA LYS A 222 14.86 -14.07 15.87
C LYS A 222 16.34 -14.22 15.56
N SER A 223 16.98 -13.27 14.87
CA SER A 223 18.42 -13.33 14.61
C SER A 223 19.26 -13.27 15.89
N GLU A 224 18.88 -12.44 16.86
CA GLU A 224 19.59 -12.33 18.14
C GLU A 224 19.53 -13.62 18.97
N LYS A 225 18.42 -14.37 18.88
CA LYS A 225 18.26 -15.67 19.56
C LYS A 225 19.04 -16.82 18.90
N VAL A 226 19.44 -16.69 17.64
CA VAL A 226 20.24 -17.71 16.94
C VAL A 226 21.74 -17.54 17.22
N ILE A 227 22.15 -16.33 17.64
CA ILE A 227 23.55 -15.98 17.93
C ILE A 227 23.91 -16.27 19.41
N LYS A 228 22.92 -16.47 20.28
CA LYS A 228 23.11 -16.92 21.66
C LYS A 228 22.92 -18.43 21.77
#